data_AF-A0A444V0M8-F1
#
_entry.id   AF-A0A444V0M8-F1
#
_cell.length_a   1.000
_cell.length_b   1.000
_cell.length_c   1.000
_cell.angle_alpha   90.00
_cell.angle_beta   90.00
_cell.angle_gamma   90.00
#
_symmetry.space_group_name_H-M   'P 1'
#
loop_
_entity.id
_entity.type
_entity.pdbx_description
1 polymer ?
#
loop_
_entity_poly.entity_id
_entity_poly.type
_entity_poly.pdbx_seq_one_letter_code
_entity_poly.pdbx_strand_id
1 'polypeptide(L)'
;MAAPVTEEQFTALQLLLKLVDMDWRVDIKTASDSVARMAVPTCLVQMKVQDDPCLCGPRPGVSTVTVKLSKETLETMLDGLGRIRDQLSAVASK
;
A
#
# COMPACT_ATOMS: atom_id res chain seq x y z
N MET A 1 4.88 -12.83 -30.31
CA MET A 1 4.92 -11.44 -30.79
C MET A 1 4.18 -10.59 -29.76
N ALA A 2 4.89 -10.06 -28.76
CA ALA A 2 4.30 -9.27 -27.68
C ALA A 2 4.25 -7.81 -28.14
N ALA A 3 3.05 -7.23 -28.21
CA ALA A 3 2.87 -5.84 -28.60
C ALA A 3 3.48 -4.92 -27.53
N PRO A 4 4.21 -3.84 -27.93
CA PRO A 4 4.73 -2.87 -26.98
C PRO A 4 3.57 -2.12 -26.33
N VAL A 5 3.56 -2.08 -25.00
CA VAL A 5 2.60 -1.30 -24.21
C VAL A 5 2.85 0.17 -24.52
N THR A 6 1.91 0.82 -25.20
CA THR A 6 1.95 2.24 -25.59
C THR A 6 2.05 3.12 -24.34
N GLU A 7 2.91 4.14 -24.34
CA GLU A 7 3.15 5.07 -23.21
C GLU A 7 1.88 5.70 -22.60
N GLU A 8 0.79 5.77 -23.36
CA GLU A 8 -0.52 6.21 -22.89
C GLU A 8 -1.14 5.26 -21.85
N GLN A 9 -0.91 3.94 -21.95
CA GLN A 9 -1.34 2.94 -20.96
C GLN A 9 -0.59 3.10 -19.64
N PHE A 10 0.67 3.52 -19.69
CA PHE A 10 1.47 3.79 -18.49
C PHE A 10 0.95 5.02 -17.75
N THR A 11 0.62 6.10 -18.48
CA THR A 11 0.04 7.32 -17.90
C THR A 11 -1.38 7.08 -17.37
N ALA A 12 -2.16 6.24 -18.06
CA ALA A 12 -3.49 5.80 -17.61
C ALA A 12 -3.45 4.85 -16.41
N LEU A 13 -2.33 4.18 -16.12
CA LEU A 13 -2.13 3.41 -14.89
C LEU A 13 -1.63 4.29 -13.72
N GLN A 14 -0.99 5.42 -14.03
CA GLN A 14 -0.49 6.39 -13.04
C GLN A 14 -1.62 7.24 -12.43
N LEU A 15 -2.78 7.31 -13.09
CA LEU A 15 -4.06 7.73 -12.52
C LEU A 15 -4.88 6.45 -12.22
N LEU A 16 -5.48 6.19 -11.07
CA LEU A 16 -5.55 6.90 -9.82
C LEU A 16 -6.25 5.96 -8.83
N LEU A 17 -5.66 4.80 -8.50
CA LEU A 17 -6.09 4.04 -7.33
C LEU A 17 -5.86 4.94 -6.12
N LYS A 18 -6.91 5.64 -5.67
CA LYS A 18 -6.83 6.57 -4.56
C LYS A 18 -6.88 5.78 -3.28
N LEU A 19 -5.82 5.83 -2.49
CA LEU A 19 -5.90 5.42 -1.10
C LEU A 19 -6.81 6.42 -0.37
N VAL A 20 -8.04 6.03 -0.06
CA VAL A 20 -9.06 6.89 0.56
C VAL A 20 -9.01 6.79 2.08
N ASP A 21 -8.61 5.64 2.61
CA ASP A 21 -8.58 5.37 4.04
C ASP A 21 -7.46 4.38 4.37
N MET A 22 -6.83 4.56 5.53
CA MET A 22 -5.83 3.63 6.06
C MET A 22 -6.00 3.50 7.57
N ASP A 23 -6.45 2.33 8.02
CA ASP A 23 -6.50 1.94 9.44
C ASP A 23 -5.33 1.00 9.74
N TRP A 24 -4.71 1.13 10.91
CA TRP A 24 -3.65 0.23 11.34
C TRP A 24 -3.85 -0.19 12.78
N ARG A 25 -3.50 -1.44 13.09
CA ARG A 25 -3.63 -2.01 14.43
C ARG A 25 -2.44 -2.91 14.72
N VAL A 26 -1.94 -2.83 15.95
CA VAL A 26 -0.89 -3.73 16.41
C VAL A 26 -1.53 -4.79 17.28
N ASP A 27 -1.49 -6.02 16.80
CA ASP A 27 -1.94 -7.21 17.51
C ASP A 27 -0.75 -7.92 18.14
N ILE A 28 -0.95 -8.49 19.33
CA ILE A 28 0.07 -9.30 19.98
C ILE A 28 -0.35 -10.77 19.78
N LYS A 29 0.34 -11.46 18.87
CA LYS A 29 0.04 -12.86 18.57
C LYS A 29 1.02 -13.78 19.30
N THR A 30 0.50 -14.80 19.97
CA THR A 30 1.33 -15.86 20.57
C THR A 30 2.06 -16.59 19.44
N ALA A 31 3.40 -16.57 19.44
CA ALA A 31 4.17 -17.19 18.37
C ALA A 31 4.04 -18.72 18.41
N SER A 32 3.66 -19.33 17.29
CA SER A 32 3.63 -20.80 17.13
C SER A 32 5.03 -21.41 16.97
N ASP A 33 5.98 -20.67 16.38
CA ASP A 33 7.31 -21.18 16.01
C ASP A 33 8.38 -21.04 17.11
N SER A 34 8.00 -20.60 18.32
CA SER A 34 8.93 -20.45 19.44
C SER A 34 8.53 -21.38 20.59
N VAL A 35 9.46 -22.25 21.01
CA VAL A 35 9.35 -23.10 22.22
C VAL A 35 8.99 -22.30 23.48
N ALA A 36 9.22 -20.99 23.47
CA ALA A 36 9.01 -20.08 24.60
C ALA A 36 7.65 -19.35 24.65
N ARG A 37 6.71 -19.56 23.71
CA ARG A 37 5.44 -18.78 23.64
C ARG A 37 5.68 -17.25 23.70
N MET A 38 6.66 -16.74 22.98
CA MET A 38 6.92 -15.30 22.94
C MET A 38 5.77 -14.59 22.21
N ALA A 39 5.26 -13.51 22.80
CA ALA A 39 4.26 -12.64 22.17
C ALA A 39 4.96 -11.83 21.08
N VAL A 40 4.68 -12.10 19.80
CA VAL A 40 5.28 -11.37 18.67
C VAL A 40 4.30 -10.32 18.20
N PRO A 41 4.66 -9.02 18.27
CA PRO A 41 3.81 -7.96 17.77
C PRO A 41 3.69 -8.09 16.24
N THR A 42 2.46 -8.06 15.76
CA THR A 42 2.08 -8.09 14.36
C THR A 42 1.34 -6.80 14.05
N CYS A 43 1.70 -6.10 12.98
CA CYS A 43 0.92 -4.96 12.51
C CYS A 43 -0.05 -5.44 11.43
N LEU A 44 -1.34 -5.12 11.58
CA LEU A 44 -2.34 -5.24 10.53
C LEU A 44 -2.63 -3.85 9.99
N VAL A 45 -2.46 -3.68 8.68
CA VAL A 45 -2.79 -2.44 7.97
C VAL A 45 -3.93 -2.73 7.02
N GLN A 46 -5.01 -1.98 7.16
CA GLN A 46 -6.17 -2.04 6.29
C GLN A 46 -6.23 -0.76 5.46
N MET A 47 -6.18 -0.93 4.15
CA MET A 47 -6.20 0.15 3.17
C MET A 47 -7.51 0.08 2.39
N LYS A 48 -8.18 1.22 2.23
CA LYS A 48 -9.31 1.34 1.30
C LYS A 48 -8.85 2.08 0.07
N VAL A 49 -8.95 1.41 -1.06
CA VAL A 49 -8.53 1.92 -2.35
C VAL A 49 -9.77 2.13 -3.19
N GLN A 50 -9.92 3.34 -3.71
CA GLN A 50 -10.98 3.66 -4.64
C GLN A 50 -10.51 3.36 -6.06
N ASP A 51 -11.34 2.60 -6.78
CA ASP A 51 -11.13 2.27 -8.18
C ASP A 51 -11.21 3.51 -9.07
N ASP A 52 -10.61 3.40 -10.25
CA ASP A 52 -10.56 4.53 -11.18
C ASP A 52 -11.99 4.92 -11.63
N PRO A 53 -12.38 6.20 -11.51
CA PRO A 53 -13.69 6.68 -11.92
C PRO A 53 -13.98 6.46 -13.41
N CYS A 54 -12.95 6.40 -14.26
CA CYS A 54 -13.09 6.22 -15.70
C CYS A 54 -13.44 4.77 -16.05
N LEU A 55 -13.10 3.80 -15.19
CA LEU A 55 -13.40 2.38 -15.38
C LEU A 55 -14.74 1.95 -14.76
N CYS A 56 -15.22 2.61 -13.71
CA CYS A 56 -16.36 2.14 -12.91
C CYS A 56 -17.63 3.03 -12.94
N GLY A 57 -17.64 4.12 -13.72
CA GLY A 57 -18.80 5.01 -13.82
C GLY A 57 -19.00 5.91 -12.58
N PRO A 58 -20.19 6.52 -12.39
CA PRO A 58 -20.39 7.64 -11.45
C PRO A 58 -20.25 7.30 -9.96
N ARG A 59 -20.08 6.02 -9.60
CA ARG A 59 -19.74 5.58 -8.24
C ARG A 59 -18.55 4.63 -8.33
N PRO A 60 -17.32 5.13 -8.16
CA PRO A 60 -16.15 4.27 -8.13
C PRO A 60 -16.23 3.33 -6.92
N GLY A 61 -16.01 2.05 -7.15
CA GLY A 61 -15.96 1.04 -6.09
C GLY A 61 -14.85 1.34 -5.09
N VAL A 62 -15.07 0.96 -3.82
CA VAL A 62 -14.03 1.02 -2.79
C VAL A 62 -13.66 -0.41 -2.43
N SER A 63 -12.45 -0.81 -2.78
CA SER A 63 -11.87 -2.08 -2.41
C SER A 63 -11.11 -1.96 -1.09
N THR A 64 -11.21 -2.97 -0.24
CA THR A 64 -10.48 -3.03 1.04
C THR A 64 -9.38 -4.07 0.95
N VAL A 65 -8.15 -3.67 1.22
CA VAL A 65 -6.97 -4.54 1.23
C VAL A 65 -6.39 -4.56 2.64
N THR A 66 -6.33 -5.75 3.25
CA THR A 66 -5.73 -5.93 4.58
C THR A 66 -4.42 -6.68 4.45
N VAL A 67 -3.34 -6.10 4.96
CA VAL A 67 -1.99 -6.66 4.91
C VAL A 67 -1.49 -6.86 6.33
N LYS A 68 -0.86 -8.01 6.56
CA LYS A 68 -0.15 -8.30 7.81
C LYS A 68 1.34 -8.04 7.61
N LEU A 69 1.91 -7.21 8.47
CA LEU A 69 3.32 -6.82 8.43
C LEU A 69 4.02 -7.21 9.75
N SER A 70 5.24 -7.72 9.64
CA SER A 70 6.15 -7.81 10.79
C SER A 70 6.74 -6.43 11.10
N LYS A 71 7.39 -6.30 12.25
CA LYS A 71 8.11 -5.08 12.64
C LYS A 71 9.11 -4.66 11.56
N GLU A 72 9.97 -5.58 11.13
CA GLU A 72 11.05 -5.31 10.16
C GLU A 72 10.49 -4.87 8.80
N THR A 73 9.39 -5.51 8.35
CA THR A 73 8.74 -5.13 7.10
C THR A 73 8.08 -3.76 7.21
N LEU A 74 7.49 -3.42 8.35
CA LEU A 74 6.90 -2.09 8.58
C LEU A 74 7.96 -0.99 8.58
N GLU A 75 9.09 -1.21 9.26
CA GLU A 75 10.23 -0.27 9.25
C GLU A 75 10.72 -0.04 7.82
N THR A 76 10.97 -1.11 7.06
CA THR A 76 11.38 -1.04 5.66
C THR A 76 10.37 -0.28 4.77
N MET A 77 9.07 -0.48 5.02
CA MET A 77 8.01 0.22 4.29
C MET A 77 8.01 1.72 4.59
N LEU A 78 8.19 2.11 5.85
CA LEU A 78 8.27 3.52 6.26
C LEU A 78 9.49 4.22 5.65
N ASP A 79 10.64 3.57 5.64
CA ASP A 79 11.85 4.06 4.96
C ASP A 79 11.59 4.26 3.45
N GLY A 80 10.96 3.28 2.80
CA GLY A 80 10.59 3.38 1.39
C GLY A 80 9.65 4.54 1.09
N LEU A 81 8.58 4.68 1.87
CA LEU A 81 7.60 5.77 1.73
C LEU A 81 8.22 7.14 2.01
N GLY A 82 9.12 7.24 2.99
CA GLY A 82 9.88 8.47 3.28
C GLY A 82 10.71 8.93 2.08
N ARG A 83 11.45 8.00 1.45
CA ARG A 83 12.23 8.29 0.24
C ARG A 83 11.35 8.74 -0.92
N ILE A 84 10.19 8.11 -1.12
CA ILE A 84 9.23 8.52 -2.16
C ILE A 84 8.74 9.95 -1.90
N ARG A 85 8.38 10.28 -0.66
CA ARG A 85 7.99 11.64 -0.29
C ARG A 85 9.10 12.65 -0.60
N ASP A 86 10.33 12.33 -0.23
CA ASP A 86 11.46 13.24 -0.45
C ASP A 86 11.76 13.42 -1.95
N GLN A 87 11.63 12.38 -2.75
CA GLN A 87 11.72 12.45 -4.22
C GLN A 87 10.62 13.31 -4.83
N LEU A 88 9.36 13.11 -4.42
CA LEU A 88 8.23 13.92 -4.88
C LEU A 88 8.38 15.38 -4.46
N SER A 89 8.85 15.64 -3.24
CA SER A 89 9.13 16.98 -2.75
C SER A 89 10.21 17.66 -3.58
N ALA A 90 11.30 16.96 -3.91
CA ALA A 90 12.38 17.52 -4.73
C ALA A 90 11.90 17.89 -6.15
N VAL A 91 11.04 17.06 -6.74
CA VAL A 91 10.43 17.31 -8.07
C VAL A 91 9.43 18.45 -8.02
N ALA A 92 8.64 18.58 -6.95
CA ALA A 92 7.69 19.67 -6.77
C ALA A 92 8.35 21.02 -6.44
N SER A 93 9.55 21.01 -5.86
CA SER A 93 10.34 22.22 -5.55
C SER A 93 11.19 22.74 -6.72
N LYS A 94 11.07 22.14 -7.90
CA LYS A 94 11.79 22.50 -9.13
C LYS A 94 10.85 23.21 -10.10
#